data_AF-A0A7C2STW6-F1
#
_entry.id   AF-A0A7C2STW6-F1
#
_cell.length_a   1.000
_cell.length_b   1.000
_cell.length_c   1.000
_cell.angle_alpha   90.00
_cell.angle_beta   90.00
_cell.angle_gamma   90.00
#
_symmetry.space_group_name_H-M   'P 1'
#
loop_
_entity.id
_entity.type
_entity.pdbx_description
1 polymer ?
#
loop_
_entity_poly.entity_id
_entity_poly.type
_entity_poly.pdbx_seq_one_letter_code
_entity_poly.pdbx_strand_id
1 'polypeptide(L)'
;MKKFCFIFLLAALLFSCQKSELEFSCDPVINAFVSENQEELSQITVDELTSYEPELQRAVFNSWDYRKKRNAWIDKLRFILINGNLTKAETGHIQNLINHIGEDYFLDENIQHNIEARSQFASRWISYATEDLGWPEQYIAFMVYRLYTNQSQFETEFSALKSLNTAVVTNSEGSCDCNVSADFCGTADCRSLGCSANSSNCGWIWSMPCDGVCY
;
A
#
# COMPACT_ATOMS: atom_id res chain seq x y z
N MET A 1 -42.37 -12.44 27.96
CA MET A 1 -41.74 -11.32 27.23
C MET A 1 -40.23 -11.27 27.54
N LYS A 2 -39.43 -12.18 27.00
CA LYS A 2 -37.97 -12.29 27.28
C LYS A 2 -37.16 -12.82 26.08
N LYS A 3 -37.70 -12.74 24.86
CA LYS A 3 -37.05 -13.28 23.65
C LYS A 3 -36.66 -12.24 22.59
N PHE A 4 -36.88 -10.95 22.87
CA PHE A 4 -36.56 -9.87 21.93
C PHE A 4 -35.25 -9.11 22.22
N CYS A 5 -34.55 -9.39 23.32
CA CYS A 5 -33.31 -8.69 23.66
C CYS A 5 -32.03 -9.34 23.10
N PHE A 6 -32.13 -10.53 22.49
CA PHE A 6 -30.94 -11.23 21.97
C PHE A 6 -30.57 -10.89 20.53
N ILE A 7 -31.46 -10.21 19.78
CA ILE A 7 -31.23 -9.86 18.37
C ILE A 7 -30.51 -8.50 18.22
N PHE A 8 -30.57 -7.64 19.23
CA PHE A 8 -29.90 -6.33 19.19
C PHE A 8 -28.41 -6.38 19.59
N LEU A 9 -27.97 -7.45 20.24
CA LEU A 9 -26.57 -7.64 20.67
C LEU A 9 -25.70 -8.33 19.60
N LEU A 10 -26.30 -8.96 18.59
CA LEU A 10 -25.58 -9.57 17.46
C LEU A 10 -25.28 -8.58 16.32
N ALA A 11 -25.94 -7.42 16.29
CA ALA A 11 -25.73 -6.40 15.27
C ALA A 11 -24.53 -5.48 15.56
N ALA A 12 -23.95 -5.56 16.76
CA ALA A 12 -22.79 -4.75 17.17
C ALA A 12 -21.43 -5.38 16.81
N LEU A 13 -21.40 -6.51 16.08
CA LEU A 13 -20.17 -7.16 15.61
C LEU A 13 -19.93 -6.96 14.10
N LEU A 14 -20.67 -6.06 13.45
CA LEU A 14 -20.52 -5.77 12.02
C LEU A 14 -19.89 -4.38 11.80
N PHE A 15 -18.91 -3.99 12.61
CA PHE A 15 -18.15 -2.75 12.41
C PHE A 15 -17.12 -2.90 11.28
N SER A 16 -17.61 -3.07 10.05
CA SER A 16 -16.86 -2.66 8.85
C SER A 16 -16.79 -1.13 8.85
N CYS A 17 -15.57 -0.59 8.76
CA CYS A 17 -15.14 0.82 8.78
C CYS A 17 -16.29 1.84 8.44
N GLN A 18 -17.12 2.20 9.43
CA GLN A 18 -18.23 3.15 9.25
C GLN A 18 -17.78 4.60 9.51
N LYS A 19 -17.52 5.30 8.40
CA LYS A 19 -17.54 6.75 8.10
C LYS A 19 -17.78 7.74 9.27
N SER A 20 -16.73 8.46 9.66
CA SER A 20 -16.63 9.94 9.59
C SER A 20 -15.41 10.50 10.35
N GLU A 21 -14.81 9.73 11.26
CA GLU A 21 -13.68 10.19 12.10
C GLU A 21 -12.32 9.59 11.72
N LEU A 22 -12.30 8.50 10.94
CA LEU A 22 -11.08 7.81 10.52
C LEU A 22 -10.73 8.19 9.07
N GLU A 23 -9.69 9.00 8.91
CA GLU A 23 -9.27 9.63 7.65
C GLU A 23 -8.07 8.91 7.01
N PHE A 24 -7.12 8.45 7.83
CA PHE A 24 -5.82 7.96 7.36
C PHE A 24 -5.65 6.44 7.48
N SER A 25 -6.31 5.81 8.46
CA SER A 25 -6.27 4.37 8.72
C SER A 25 -7.60 3.86 9.29
N CYS A 26 -7.97 2.61 9.01
CA CYS A 26 -9.09 1.95 9.70
C CYS A 26 -8.70 1.45 11.11
N ASP A 27 -7.41 1.49 11.49
CA ASP A 27 -6.98 1.35 12.88
C ASP A 27 -7.10 2.71 13.60
N PRO A 28 -7.91 2.83 14.66
CA PRO A 28 -8.15 4.11 15.34
C PRO A 28 -6.92 4.65 16.07
N VAL A 29 -6.01 3.80 16.54
CA VAL A 29 -4.77 4.22 17.22
C VAL A 29 -3.80 4.80 16.19
N ILE A 30 -3.62 4.11 15.07
CA ILE A 30 -2.78 4.61 13.95
C ILE A 30 -3.38 5.90 13.40
N ASN A 31 -4.69 5.95 13.18
CA ASN A 31 -5.36 7.14 12.69
C ASN A 31 -5.16 8.34 13.62
N ALA A 32 -5.40 8.18 14.92
CA ALA A 32 -5.21 9.23 15.92
C ALA A 32 -3.76 9.73 15.94
N PHE A 33 -2.78 8.82 15.94
CA PHE A 33 -1.37 9.18 15.90
C PHE A 33 -1.02 10.03 14.67
N VAL A 34 -1.49 9.64 13.48
CA VAL A 34 -1.22 10.40 12.25
C VAL A 34 -1.92 11.76 12.27
N SER A 35 -3.18 11.82 12.73
CA SER A 35 -3.93 13.07 12.86
C SER A 35 -3.28 14.06 13.84
N GLU A 36 -2.77 13.58 14.98
CA GLU A 36 -2.14 14.41 16.00
C GLU A 36 -0.75 14.94 15.59
N ASN A 37 -0.06 14.23 14.68
CA ASN A 37 1.33 14.53 14.30
C ASN A 37 1.47 14.94 12.82
N GLN A 38 0.38 15.36 12.15
CA GLN A 38 0.37 15.59 10.70
C GLN A 38 1.42 16.61 10.22
N GLU A 39 1.66 17.68 10.97
CA GLU A 39 2.67 18.69 10.62
C GLU A 39 4.07 18.08 10.58
N GLU A 40 4.49 17.37 11.64
CA GLU A 40 5.77 16.68 11.70
C GLU A 40 5.88 15.60 10.61
N LEU A 41 4.86 14.76 10.50
CA LEU A 41 4.80 13.67 9.54
C LEU A 41 4.82 14.15 8.08
N SER A 42 4.36 15.36 7.78
CA SER A 42 4.43 15.94 6.42
C SER A 42 5.88 16.23 5.97
N GLN A 43 6.80 16.41 6.92
CA GLN A 43 8.17 16.82 6.66
C GLN A 43 9.15 15.65 6.54
N ILE A 44 8.81 14.48 7.07
CA ILE A 44 9.73 13.32 7.09
C ILE A 44 10.10 12.85 5.68
N THR A 45 11.30 12.30 5.56
CA THR A 45 11.85 11.69 4.35
C THR A 45 11.31 10.27 4.13
N VAL A 46 11.56 9.70 2.95
CA VAL A 46 11.25 8.28 2.68
C VAL A 46 12.05 7.37 3.63
N ASP A 47 13.32 7.67 3.88
CA ASP A 47 14.14 6.87 4.78
C ASP A 47 13.59 6.88 6.21
N GLU A 48 13.18 8.04 6.73
CA GLU A 48 12.49 8.15 8.03
C GLU A 48 11.15 7.41 8.04
N LEU A 49 10.33 7.54 6.98
CA LEU A 49 9.07 6.81 6.84
C LEU A 49 9.30 5.30 6.96
N THR A 50 10.32 4.77 6.26
CA THR A 50 10.59 3.32 6.20
C THR A 50 11.06 2.71 7.53
N SER A 51 11.31 3.53 8.55
CA SER A 51 11.61 3.06 9.91
C SER A 51 10.37 2.67 10.72
N TYR A 52 9.17 3.08 10.28
CA TYR A 52 7.90 2.70 10.89
C TYR A 52 7.42 1.33 10.40
N GLU A 53 6.48 0.73 11.13
CA GLU A 53 5.79 -0.49 10.70
C GLU A 53 4.93 -0.23 9.44
N PRO A 54 4.75 -1.21 8.54
CA PRO A 54 4.12 -1.01 7.23
C PRO A 54 2.73 -0.34 7.26
N GLU A 55 1.90 -0.66 8.26
CA GLU A 55 0.57 -0.07 8.42
C GLU A 55 0.65 1.43 8.73
N LEU A 56 1.57 1.83 9.62
CA LEU A 56 1.80 3.23 9.93
C LEU A 56 2.44 3.96 8.74
N GLN A 57 3.34 3.31 7.99
CA GLN A 57 3.88 3.90 6.75
C GLN A 57 2.77 4.27 5.78
N ARG A 58 1.82 3.36 5.55
CA ARG A 58 0.67 3.58 4.65
C ARG A 58 -0.25 4.68 5.17
N ALA A 59 -0.48 4.76 6.47
CA ALA A 59 -1.33 5.80 7.07
C ALA A 59 -0.68 7.19 6.96
N VAL A 60 0.62 7.30 7.26
CA VAL A 60 1.40 8.53 7.09
C VAL A 60 1.40 8.95 5.63
N PHE A 61 1.66 8.02 4.70
CA PHE A 61 1.59 8.30 3.26
C PHE A 61 0.20 8.83 2.87
N ASN A 62 -0.88 8.25 3.40
CA ASN A 62 -2.24 8.69 3.08
C ASN A 62 -2.51 10.15 3.53
N SER A 63 -1.90 10.57 4.65
CA SER A 63 -2.01 11.94 5.18
C SER A 63 -1.28 13.02 4.38
N TRP A 64 -0.39 12.61 3.47
CA TRP A 64 0.38 13.52 2.65
C TRP A 64 -0.43 14.10 1.48
N ASP A 65 -0.06 15.32 1.08
CA ASP A 65 -0.55 15.88 -0.17
C ASP A 65 -0.02 15.09 -1.40
N TYR A 66 -0.68 15.28 -2.54
CA TYR A 66 -0.34 14.58 -3.78
C TYR A 66 1.11 14.80 -4.24
N ARG A 67 1.72 15.96 -3.94
CA ARG A 67 3.10 16.28 -4.36
C ARG A 67 4.10 15.52 -3.51
N LYS A 68 3.86 15.44 -2.19
CA LYS A 68 4.69 14.68 -1.27
C LYS A 68 4.60 13.18 -1.57
N LYS A 69 3.39 12.65 -1.81
CA LYS A 69 3.16 11.28 -2.28
C LYS A 69 3.96 10.97 -3.55
N ARG A 70 3.87 11.86 -4.55
CA ARG A 70 4.64 11.76 -5.79
C ARG A 70 6.14 11.74 -5.53
N ASN A 71 6.65 12.72 -4.79
CA ASN A 71 8.07 12.87 -4.55
C ASN A 71 8.65 11.66 -3.83
N ALA A 72 7.94 11.09 -2.85
CA ALA A 72 8.36 9.87 -2.17
C ALA A 72 8.64 8.70 -3.15
N TRP A 73 7.73 8.45 -4.09
CA TRP A 73 7.91 7.40 -5.11
C TRP A 73 9.03 7.74 -6.10
N ILE A 74 9.11 8.98 -6.57
CA ILE A 74 10.16 9.41 -7.49
C ILE A 74 11.54 9.32 -6.84
N ASP A 75 11.67 9.77 -5.60
CA ASP A 75 12.93 9.79 -4.86
C ASP A 75 13.42 8.37 -4.59
N LYS A 76 12.53 7.45 -4.20
CA LYS A 76 12.84 6.03 -4.10
C LYS A 76 13.36 5.46 -5.42
N LEU A 77 12.62 5.65 -6.52
CA LEU A 77 13.01 5.08 -7.82
C LEU A 77 14.34 5.66 -8.32
N ARG A 78 14.58 6.95 -8.08
CA ARG A 78 15.87 7.60 -8.39
C ARG A 78 17.00 7.08 -7.51
N PHE A 79 16.74 6.84 -6.23
CA PHE A 79 17.72 6.23 -5.33
C PHE A 79 18.17 4.86 -5.87
N ILE A 80 17.24 4.03 -6.32
CA ILE A 80 17.53 2.73 -6.92
C ILE A 80 18.31 2.88 -8.23
N LEU A 81 17.96 3.85 -9.09
CA LEU A 81 18.71 4.13 -10.31
C LEU A 81 20.17 4.54 -10.04
N ILE A 82 20.43 5.28 -8.96
CA ILE A 82 21.76 5.79 -8.62
C ILE A 82 22.61 4.73 -7.93
N ASN A 83 22.01 3.94 -7.05
CA ASN A 83 22.74 3.04 -6.14
C ASN A 83 22.65 1.55 -6.56
N GLY A 84 21.73 1.21 -7.45
CA GLY A 84 21.53 -0.16 -7.94
C GLY A 84 22.53 -0.56 -9.02
N ASN A 85 22.89 -1.84 -9.04
CA ASN A 85 23.67 -2.44 -10.13
C ASN A 85 22.73 -2.89 -11.26
N LEU A 86 22.24 -1.93 -12.04
CA LEU A 86 21.22 -2.15 -13.06
C LEU A 86 21.83 -2.23 -14.46
N THR A 87 21.25 -3.10 -15.29
CA THR A 87 21.49 -3.08 -16.73
C THR A 87 20.83 -1.85 -17.38
N LYS A 88 21.18 -1.60 -18.64
CA LYS A 88 20.56 -0.52 -19.43
C LYS A 88 19.05 -0.72 -19.63
N ALA A 89 18.61 -1.97 -19.79
CA ALA A 89 17.19 -2.29 -19.97
C ALA A 89 16.40 -2.00 -18.69
N GLU A 90 16.92 -2.44 -17.54
CA GLU A 90 16.32 -2.18 -16.22
C GLU A 90 16.28 -0.68 -15.90
N THR A 91 17.38 0.04 -16.18
CA THR A 91 17.43 1.50 -16.05
C THR A 91 16.33 2.17 -16.87
N GLY A 92 16.16 1.75 -18.14
CA GLY A 92 15.12 2.27 -19.01
C GLY A 92 13.70 1.95 -18.52
N HIS A 93 13.51 0.76 -17.95
CA HIS A 93 12.23 0.32 -17.41
C HIS A 93 11.81 1.10 -16.15
N ILE A 94 12.75 1.37 -15.24
CA ILE A 94 12.52 2.21 -14.06
C ILE A 94 12.27 3.66 -14.48
N GLN A 95 13.04 4.18 -15.44
CA GLN A 95 12.82 5.52 -15.99
C GLN A 95 11.43 5.65 -16.64
N ASN A 96 10.94 4.59 -17.28
CA ASN A 96 9.58 4.56 -17.83
C ASN A 96 8.51 4.75 -16.74
N LEU A 97 8.67 4.11 -15.57
CA LEU A 97 7.79 4.33 -14.42
C LEU A 97 7.88 5.76 -13.89
N ILE A 98 9.09 6.28 -13.69
CA ILE A 98 9.32 7.67 -13.24
C ILE A 98 8.62 8.67 -14.18
N ASN A 99 8.70 8.46 -15.49
CA ASN A 99 8.07 9.33 -16.48
C ASN A 99 6.54 9.23 -16.48
N HIS A 100 5.99 8.08 -16.10
CA HIS A 100 4.55 7.87 -15.98
C HIS A 100 3.94 8.57 -14.75
N ILE A 101 4.72 8.71 -13.68
CA ILE A 101 4.29 9.38 -12.44
C ILE A 101 4.39 10.92 -12.64
N GLY A 102 3.40 11.46 -13.34
CA GLY A 102 3.20 12.90 -13.59
C GLY A 102 2.98 13.72 -12.31
N GLU A 103 2.95 15.05 -12.44
CA GLU A 103 2.82 15.98 -11.30
C GLU A 103 1.50 15.80 -10.53
N ASP A 104 0.44 15.48 -11.25
CA ASP A 104 -0.93 15.29 -10.77
C ASP A 104 -1.28 13.82 -10.53
N TYR A 105 -0.31 12.90 -10.60
CA TYR A 105 -0.56 11.46 -10.55
C TYR A 105 -1.34 10.98 -9.33
N PHE A 106 -1.18 11.69 -8.20
CA PHE A 106 -1.83 11.41 -6.91
C PHE A 106 -2.96 12.38 -6.58
N LEU A 107 -3.41 13.23 -7.52
CA LEU A 107 -4.65 13.99 -7.36
C LEU A 107 -5.85 13.06 -7.53
N ASP A 108 -6.83 13.16 -6.63
CA ASP A 108 -8.02 12.30 -6.64
C ASP A 108 -8.77 12.39 -7.97
N GLU A 109 -8.88 13.60 -8.54
CA GLU A 109 -9.52 13.78 -9.84
C GLU A 109 -8.74 13.05 -10.94
N ASN A 110 -7.40 13.13 -10.94
CA ASN A 110 -6.59 12.43 -11.93
C ASN A 110 -6.73 10.91 -11.78
N ILE A 111 -6.69 10.39 -10.55
CA ILE A 111 -6.87 8.95 -10.24
C ILE A 111 -8.20 8.46 -10.81
N GLN A 112 -9.29 9.17 -10.53
CA GLN A 112 -10.63 8.80 -10.98
C GLN A 112 -10.77 8.85 -12.51
N HIS A 113 -10.23 9.89 -13.16
CA HIS A 113 -10.32 10.05 -14.61
C HIS A 113 -9.43 9.06 -15.38
N ASN A 114 -8.33 8.59 -14.79
CA ASN A 114 -7.33 7.78 -15.46
C ASN A 114 -7.23 6.34 -14.93
N ILE A 115 -8.24 5.85 -14.21
CA ILE A 115 -8.21 4.53 -13.55
C ILE A 115 -7.83 3.39 -14.52
N GLU A 116 -8.45 3.35 -15.71
CA GLU A 116 -8.18 2.31 -16.70
C GLU A 116 -6.77 2.44 -17.29
N ALA A 117 -6.37 3.65 -17.66
CA ALA A 117 -5.05 3.90 -18.23
C ALA A 117 -3.91 3.56 -17.25
N ARG A 118 -4.10 3.86 -15.95
CA ARG A 118 -3.17 3.52 -14.88
C ARG A 118 -3.08 2.00 -14.69
N SER A 119 -4.22 1.30 -14.64
CA SER A 119 -4.25 -0.17 -14.56
C SER A 119 -3.58 -0.85 -15.76
N GLN A 120 -3.83 -0.36 -16.97
CA GLN A 120 -3.17 -0.87 -18.19
C GLN A 120 -1.67 -0.58 -18.21
N PHE A 121 -1.22 0.55 -17.67
CA PHE A 121 0.19 0.84 -17.52
C PHE A 121 0.83 -0.11 -16.50
N ALA A 122 0.25 -0.22 -15.31
CA ALA A 122 0.72 -1.09 -14.25
C ALA A 122 0.88 -2.54 -14.72
N SER A 123 -0.15 -3.09 -15.37
CA SER A 123 -0.12 -4.45 -15.92
C SER A 123 1.00 -4.63 -16.95
N ARG A 124 1.14 -3.72 -17.91
CA ARG A 124 2.21 -3.81 -18.93
C ARG A 124 3.60 -3.66 -18.32
N TRP A 125 3.75 -2.78 -17.33
CA TRP A 125 5.01 -2.57 -16.65
C TRP A 125 5.43 -3.83 -15.89
N ILE A 126 4.51 -4.43 -15.12
CA ILE A 126 4.75 -5.68 -14.37
C ILE A 126 5.04 -6.85 -15.32
N SER A 127 4.28 -6.99 -16.41
CA SER A 127 4.52 -8.04 -17.42
C SER A 127 5.92 -7.92 -18.02
N TYR A 128 6.35 -6.71 -18.42
CA TYR A 128 7.70 -6.51 -18.95
C TYR A 128 8.79 -6.83 -17.92
N ALA A 129 8.61 -6.40 -16.65
CA ALA A 129 9.53 -6.74 -15.58
C ALA A 129 9.68 -8.27 -15.41
N THR A 130 8.56 -8.98 -15.49
CA THR A 130 8.52 -10.44 -15.29
C THR A 130 9.08 -11.20 -16.49
N GLU A 131 8.59 -10.89 -17.68
CA GLU A 131 8.81 -11.68 -18.89
C GLU A 131 10.11 -11.31 -19.61
N ASP A 132 10.44 -10.02 -19.69
CA ASP A 132 11.59 -9.52 -20.45
C ASP A 132 12.83 -9.29 -19.58
N LEU A 133 12.65 -8.76 -18.37
CA LEU A 133 13.76 -8.52 -17.43
C LEU A 133 14.03 -9.71 -16.50
N GLY A 134 13.08 -10.65 -16.41
CA GLY A 134 13.21 -11.83 -15.53
C GLY A 134 13.22 -11.47 -14.05
N TRP A 135 12.62 -10.35 -13.65
CA TRP A 135 12.57 -9.93 -12.26
C TRP A 135 11.72 -10.89 -11.44
N PRO A 136 12.22 -11.34 -10.27
CA PRO A 136 11.40 -12.14 -9.37
C PRO A 136 10.27 -11.26 -8.79
N GLU A 137 9.15 -11.89 -8.46
CA GLU A 137 7.97 -11.21 -7.91
C GLU A 137 8.31 -10.37 -6.67
N GLN A 138 9.21 -10.87 -5.81
CA GLN A 138 9.72 -10.13 -4.65
C GLN A 138 10.38 -8.81 -5.04
N TYR A 139 11.15 -8.80 -6.12
CA TYR A 139 11.81 -7.60 -6.58
C TYR A 139 10.80 -6.62 -7.21
N ILE A 140 9.82 -7.12 -7.97
CA ILE A 140 8.71 -6.29 -8.46
C ILE A 140 7.96 -5.65 -7.27
N ALA A 141 7.67 -6.43 -6.22
CA ALA A 141 7.01 -5.93 -5.04
C ALA A 141 7.83 -4.90 -4.26
N PHE A 142 9.14 -5.15 -4.12
CA PHE A 142 10.08 -4.16 -3.62
C PHE A 142 10.00 -2.86 -4.46
N MET A 143 9.87 -2.94 -5.78
CA MET A 143 9.83 -1.78 -6.67
C MET A 143 8.52 -0.97 -6.60
N VAL A 144 7.35 -1.61 -6.47
CA VAL A 144 6.05 -0.91 -6.63
C VAL A 144 5.04 -1.07 -5.49
N TYR A 145 5.31 -1.90 -4.47
CA TYR A 145 4.39 -2.15 -3.34
C TYR A 145 4.96 -1.78 -1.96
N ARG A 146 6.22 -1.38 -1.87
CA ARG A 146 6.85 -0.88 -0.63
C ARG A 146 7.64 0.37 -0.92
N LEU A 147 7.76 1.29 0.04
CA LEU A 147 8.59 2.50 -0.15
C LEU A 147 10.07 2.31 0.20
N TYR A 148 10.49 1.09 0.56
CA TYR A 148 11.88 0.79 0.92
C TYR A 148 12.88 1.18 -0.16
N THR A 149 13.97 1.82 0.26
CA THR A 149 15.14 2.13 -0.58
C THR A 149 16.18 1.02 -0.53
N ASN A 150 16.12 0.15 0.50
CA ASN A 150 17.01 -0.98 0.68
C ASN A 150 16.24 -2.31 0.59
N GLN A 151 16.65 -3.18 -0.34
CA GLN A 151 16.04 -4.49 -0.55
C GLN A 151 16.12 -5.39 0.70
N SER A 152 17.12 -5.24 1.56
CA SER A 152 17.23 -6.05 2.79
C SER A 152 16.11 -5.73 3.80
N GLN A 153 15.59 -4.50 3.80
CA GLN A 153 14.42 -4.14 4.63
C GLN A 153 13.19 -4.92 4.15
N PHE A 154 12.99 -4.97 2.83
CA PHE A 154 11.92 -5.75 2.23
C PHE A 154 12.03 -7.24 2.52
N GLU A 155 13.23 -7.82 2.38
CA GLU A 155 13.46 -9.24 2.67
C GLU A 155 13.21 -9.60 4.14
N THR A 156 13.48 -8.66 5.05
CA THR A 156 13.20 -8.80 6.49
C THR A 156 11.69 -8.81 6.74
N GLU A 157 10.94 -7.85 6.19
CA GLU A 157 9.48 -7.81 6.27
C GLU A 157 8.87 -9.10 5.67
N PHE A 158 9.29 -9.48 4.47
CA PHE A 158 8.79 -10.66 3.77
C PHE A 158 9.03 -11.95 4.56
N SER A 159 10.19 -12.07 5.21
CA SER A 159 10.50 -13.21 6.07
C SER A 159 9.62 -13.25 7.32
N ALA A 160 9.34 -12.10 7.93
CA ALA A 160 8.42 -12.00 9.07
C ALA A 160 7.00 -12.40 8.66
N LEU A 161 6.48 -11.88 7.54
CA LEU A 161 5.17 -12.24 6.99
C LEU A 161 5.05 -13.74 6.72
N LYS A 162 6.07 -14.36 6.14
CA LYS A 162 6.08 -15.80 5.88
C LYS A 162 6.02 -16.63 7.17
N SER A 163 6.66 -16.17 8.24
CA SER A 163 6.62 -16.84 9.55
C SER A 163 5.26 -16.71 10.25
N LEU A 164 4.59 -15.59 10.07
CA LEU A 164 3.24 -15.35 10.59
C LEU A 164 2.20 -16.18 9.84
N ASN A 165 2.35 -16.35 8.53
CA ASN A 165 1.41 -17.13 7.72
C ASN A 165 1.43 -18.64 8.05
N THR A 166 2.49 -19.14 8.69
CA THR A 166 2.53 -20.49 9.27
C THR A 166 1.82 -20.62 10.62
N ALA A 167 1.48 -19.51 11.27
CA ALA A 167 0.66 -19.46 12.48
C ALA A 167 -0.76 -19.02 12.10
N VAL A 168 -1.76 -19.85 12.40
CA VAL A 168 -3.18 -19.58 12.08
C VAL A 168 -3.58 -18.19 12.58
N VAL A 169 -3.78 -17.24 11.66
CA VAL A 169 -4.32 -15.91 11.98
C VAL A 169 -5.81 -16.08 12.23
N THR A 170 -6.17 -16.19 13.51
CA THR A 170 -7.57 -16.16 13.94
C THR A 170 -8.14 -14.76 13.75
N ASN A 171 -8.99 -14.60 12.73
CA ASN A 171 -9.94 -13.49 12.54
C ASN A 171 -9.44 -12.10 12.96
N SER A 172 -8.59 -11.46 12.15
CA SER A 172 -8.44 -10.01 12.20
C SER A 172 -9.64 -9.36 11.49
N GLU A 173 -10.78 -9.33 12.17
CA GLU A 173 -11.89 -8.46 11.76
C GLU A 173 -11.41 -7.00 11.82
N GLY A 174 -11.12 -6.37 10.67
CA GLY A 174 -11.21 -4.91 10.56
C GLY A 174 -10.08 -4.11 9.92
N SER A 175 -8.86 -4.64 9.72
CA SER A 175 -7.77 -3.88 9.08
C SER A 175 -7.64 -4.26 7.60
N CYS A 176 -8.17 -3.42 6.71
CA CYS A 176 -8.03 -3.58 5.26
C CYS A 176 -6.70 -3.00 4.82
N ASP A 177 -5.78 -3.87 4.40
CA ASP A 177 -4.36 -3.54 4.25
C ASP A 177 -3.78 -3.92 2.89
N CYS A 178 -4.61 -4.47 2.00
CA CYS A 178 -4.21 -4.81 0.64
C CYS A 178 -5.30 -4.50 -0.40
N ASN A 179 -4.88 -4.41 -1.67
CA ASN A 179 -5.77 -4.41 -2.83
C ASN A 179 -5.89 -5.80 -3.48
N VAL A 180 -7.10 -6.33 -3.63
CA VAL A 180 -7.35 -7.72 -4.10
C VAL A 180 -6.91 -7.97 -5.53
N SER A 181 -6.73 -6.92 -6.34
CA SER A 181 -6.41 -7.07 -7.77
C SER A 181 -4.94 -6.82 -8.07
N ALA A 182 -4.21 -6.18 -7.15
CA ALA A 182 -2.95 -5.55 -7.51
C ALA A 182 -1.95 -5.42 -6.37
N ASP A 183 -2.15 -6.01 -5.20
CA ASP A 183 -1.19 -5.92 -4.09
C ASP A 183 -0.36 -7.20 -3.93
N PHE A 184 0.72 -7.09 -3.16
CA PHE A 184 1.61 -8.20 -2.84
C PHE A 184 1.58 -8.52 -1.35
N CYS A 185 0.96 -9.64 -1.01
CA CYS A 185 0.84 -10.19 0.35
C CYS A 185 1.93 -11.21 0.69
N GLY A 186 3.02 -11.24 -0.06
CA GLY A 186 4.09 -12.19 0.17
C GLY A 186 3.74 -13.60 -0.32
N THR A 187 3.54 -14.54 0.61
CA THR A 187 3.08 -15.91 0.27
C THR A 187 1.57 -16.10 0.50
N ALA A 188 0.89 -15.06 0.99
CA ALA A 188 -0.56 -15.01 1.20
C ALA A 188 -1.28 -14.45 -0.03
N ASP A 189 -2.60 -14.63 -0.08
CA ASP A 189 -3.47 -13.95 -1.03
C ASP A 189 -4.08 -12.70 -0.38
N CYS A 190 -4.33 -11.65 -1.16
CA CYS A 190 -5.22 -10.57 -0.72
C CYS A 190 -6.68 -10.99 -0.94
N ARG A 191 -7.49 -11.02 0.13
CA ARG A 191 -8.91 -11.45 0.05
C ARG A 191 -9.86 -10.38 0.54
N SER A 192 -10.94 -10.16 -0.22
CA SER A 192 -12.03 -9.25 0.18
C SER A 192 -12.82 -9.84 1.35
N LEU A 193 -12.45 -9.46 2.58
CA LEU A 193 -13.10 -9.91 3.82
C LEU A 193 -13.62 -8.69 4.60
N GLY A 194 -14.88 -8.32 4.37
CA GLY A 194 -15.54 -7.25 5.16
C GLY A 194 -14.97 -5.84 4.95
N CYS A 195 -14.17 -5.63 3.91
CA CYS A 195 -13.52 -4.36 3.62
C CYS A 195 -14.45 -3.38 2.89
N SER A 196 -14.52 -2.16 3.42
CA SER A 196 -15.05 -1.00 2.69
C SER A 196 -13.87 -0.15 2.25
N ALA A 197 -13.63 -0.10 0.94
CA ALA A 197 -12.57 0.66 0.30
C ALA A 197 -12.70 2.17 0.60
N ASN A 198 -12.05 2.64 1.65
CA ASN A 198 -12.10 4.05 2.05
C ASN A 198 -10.73 4.74 2.02
N SER A 199 -9.62 4.01 2.14
CA SER A 199 -8.25 4.56 2.02
C SER A 199 -7.61 4.18 0.69
N SER A 200 -6.92 5.13 0.05
CA SER A 200 -6.23 4.94 -1.23
C SER A 200 -4.71 4.89 -1.04
N ASN A 201 -4.25 3.83 -0.39
CA ASN A 201 -2.85 3.60 0.00
C ASN A 201 -2.42 2.14 -0.13
N CYS A 202 -3.11 1.35 -0.97
CA CYS A 202 -2.78 -0.04 -1.30
C CYS A 202 -2.46 -0.19 -2.79
N GLY A 203 -2.05 -1.41 -3.18
CA GLY A 203 -1.82 -1.80 -4.56
C GLY A 203 -0.79 -0.94 -5.28
N TRP A 204 -0.98 -0.76 -6.60
CA TRP A 204 -0.02 -0.10 -7.49
C TRP A 204 0.45 1.26 -6.95
N ILE A 205 1.72 1.32 -6.55
CA ILE A 205 2.39 2.48 -5.96
C ILE A 205 1.54 3.22 -4.90
N TRP A 206 0.81 2.43 -4.11
CA TRP A 206 -0.10 2.91 -3.05
C TRP A 206 -1.10 3.95 -3.55
N SER A 207 -1.67 3.72 -4.73
CA SER A 207 -2.65 4.62 -5.35
C SER A 207 -4.01 3.98 -5.58
N MET A 208 -4.22 2.78 -5.03
CA MET A 208 -5.44 2.00 -5.15
C MET A 208 -6.13 1.86 -3.78
N PRO A 209 -7.46 1.60 -3.78
CA PRO A 209 -8.18 1.33 -2.55
C PRO A 209 -7.67 0.07 -1.84
N CYS A 210 -7.66 0.09 -0.51
CA CYS A 210 -7.50 -1.11 0.30
C CYS A 210 -8.86 -1.82 0.45
N ASP A 211 -9.07 -2.90 -0.30
CA ASP A 211 -10.34 -3.64 -0.40
C ASP A 211 -10.23 -5.11 0.03
N GLY A 212 -9.09 -5.49 0.63
CA GLY A 212 -8.88 -6.81 1.17
C GLY A 212 -7.94 -6.84 2.37
N VAL A 213 -7.73 -8.06 2.85
CA VAL A 213 -6.80 -8.43 3.92
C VAL A 213 -5.84 -9.49 3.39
N CYS A 214 -4.55 -9.37 3.69
CA CYS A 214 -3.57 -10.42 3.40
C CYS A 214 -3.80 -11.65 4.31
N TYR A 215 -4.07 -12.81 3.71
CA TYR A 215 -4.37 -14.07 4.40
C TYR A 215 -3.60 -15.26 3.80
#